data_AF-A0A7C9CF03-F1
#
_entry.id   AF-A0A7C9CF03-F1
#
_cell.length_a   1.000
_cell.length_b   1.000
_cell.length_c   1.000
_cell.angle_alpha   90.00
_cell.angle_beta   90.00
_cell.angle_gamma   90.00
#
_symmetry.space_group_name_H-M   'P 1'
#
loop_
_entity.id
_entity.type
_entity.pdbx_description
1 polymer ?
#
loop_
_entity_poly.entity_id
_entity_poly.type
_entity_poly.pdbx_seq_one_letter_code
_entity_poly.pdbx_strand_id
1 'polypeptide(L)'
;PGGDPRSYPSTGSVVMLPIKGLEAPNPVVEVLVCGGAPAGSFQKALKGQFVPALNTCARLRTTDPNPAWVIETMPMARVMGDMLLLPNGDVLLINGAGAGVAGWDLGRDPV
;
A
#
# COMPACT_ATOMS: atom_id res chain seq x y z
N PRO A 1 -4.10 6.12 5.10
CA PRO A 1 -3.18 6.31 6.26
C PRO A 1 -2.07 7.29 5.88
N GLY A 2 -1.61 8.13 6.82
CA GLY A 2 -0.59 9.15 6.54
C GLY A 2 -1.08 10.36 5.74
N GLY A 3 -2.39 10.59 5.64
CA GLY A 3 -2.98 11.73 4.91
C GLY A 3 -3.30 11.46 3.43
N ASP A 4 -2.63 10.50 2.81
CA ASP A 4 -2.87 10.16 1.40
C ASP A 4 -3.83 8.96 1.18
N PRO A 5 -4.62 9.00 0.09
CA PRO A 5 -5.51 7.91 -0.30
C PRO A 5 -4.74 6.67 -0.77
N ARG A 6 -5.29 5.48 -0.48
CA ARG A 6 -4.72 4.17 -0.89
C ARG A 6 -5.65 3.39 -1.83
N SER A 7 -6.92 3.75 -1.88
CA SER A 7 -7.89 3.13 -2.79
C SER A 7 -7.81 3.76 -4.18
N TYR A 8 -8.45 3.13 -5.16
CA TYR A 8 -8.59 3.69 -6.51
C TYR A 8 -9.02 5.17 -6.47
N PRO A 9 -8.39 6.06 -7.27
CA PRO A 9 -7.38 5.79 -8.31
C PRO A 9 -5.93 5.76 -7.78
N SER A 10 -5.71 6.01 -6.50
CA SER A 10 -4.36 5.96 -5.93
C SER A 10 -3.80 4.56 -5.83
N THR A 11 -4.62 3.53 -5.65
CA THR A 11 -4.29 2.09 -5.75
C THR A 11 -2.94 1.71 -5.13
N GLY A 12 -2.87 1.72 -3.80
CA GLY A 12 -1.87 0.97 -3.04
C GLY A 12 -2.26 -0.50 -2.92
N SER A 13 -1.34 -1.30 -2.40
CA SER A 13 -1.47 -2.75 -2.23
C SER A 13 -1.67 -3.09 -0.76
N VAL A 14 -2.36 -4.19 -0.46
CA VAL A 14 -2.61 -4.63 0.91
C VAL A 14 -2.36 -6.12 1.08
N VAL A 15 -1.84 -6.50 2.24
CA VAL A 15 -1.74 -7.89 2.66
C VAL A 15 -2.12 -8.03 4.13
N MET A 16 -2.69 -9.18 4.50
CA MET A 16 -2.80 -9.60 5.89
C MET A 16 -1.50 -10.32 6.28
N LEU A 17 -0.88 -9.90 7.39
CA LEU A 17 0.31 -10.55 7.91
C LEU A 17 -0.04 -11.85 8.65
N PRO A 18 0.94 -12.75 8.90
CA PRO A 18 0.69 -13.99 9.61
C PRO A 18 -0.02 -13.75 10.96
N ILE A 19 -1.12 -14.46 11.18
CA ILE A 19 -1.89 -14.38 12.43
C ILE A 19 -1.03 -14.96 13.55
N LYS A 20 -0.82 -14.19 14.62
CA LYS A 20 -0.09 -14.66 15.80
C LYS A 20 -1.07 -15.13 16.86
N GLY A 21 -0.81 -16.31 17.44
CA GLY A 21 -1.67 -16.90 18.45
C GLY A 21 -3.01 -17.37 17.89
N LEU A 22 -3.00 -18.11 16.77
CA LEU A 22 -4.21 -18.56 16.08
C LEU A 22 -5.19 -19.33 16.98
N GLU A 23 -4.67 -20.07 17.96
CA GLU A 23 -5.48 -20.84 18.93
C GLU A 23 -5.80 -20.05 20.21
N ALA A 24 -5.28 -18.82 20.35
CA ALA A 24 -5.59 -17.97 21.49
C ALA A 24 -7.01 -17.37 21.35
N PRO A 25 -7.70 -17.06 22.47
CA PRO A 25 -9.01 -16.41 22.43
C PRO A 25 -9.02 -15.06 21.69
N ASN A 26 -7.87 -14.37 21.65
CA ASN A 26 -7.68 -13.09 20.99
C ASN A 26 -6.43 -13.15 20.09
N PRO A 27 -6.55 -13.71 18.87
CA PRO A 27 -5.43 -13.76 17.95
C PRO A 27 -5.05 -12.34 17.49
N VAL A 28 -3.77 -12.12 17.22
CA VAL A 28 -3.28 -10.84 16.69
C VAL A 28 -3.37 -10.87 15.17
N VAL A 29 -4.18 -9.96 14.62
CA VAL A 29 -4.32 -9.77 13.17
C VAL A 29 -3.75 -8.41 12.79
N GLU A 30 -2.81 -8.41 11.85
CA GLU A 30 -2.13 -7.21 11.38
C GLU A 30 -2.31 -7.10 9.86
N VAL A 31 -2.55 -5.88 9.37
CA VAL A 31 -2.58 -5.58 7.93
C VAL A 31 -1.47 -4.60 7.59
N LEU A 32 -0.91 -4.75 6.40
CA LEU A 32 0.10 -3.86 5.85
C LEU A 32 -0.40 -3.32 4.52
N VAL A 33 -0.47 -1.99 4.40
CA VAL A 33 -0.91 -1.28 3.19
C VAL A 33 0.25 -0.47 2.65
N CYS A 34 0.70 -0.71 1.42
CA CYS A 34 1.88 -0.07 0.85
C CYS A 34 1.56 0.68 -0.44
N GLY A 35 2.24 1.80 -0.65
CA GLY A 35 2.21 2.51 -1.92
C GLY A 35 0.88 3.17 -2.27
N GLY A 36 0.71 3.47 -3.54
CA GLY A 36 -0.37 4.26 -4.10
C GLY A 36 0.07 5.69 -4.42
N ALA A 37 -0.86 6.57 -4.79
CA ALA A 37 -0.54 7.93 -5.23
C ALA A 37 -1.00 9.02 -4.25
N PRO A 38 -0.28 10.16 -4.16
CA PRO A 38 -0.68 11.29 -3.34
C PRO A 38 -2.07 11.85 -3.70
N ALA A 39 -2.73 12.52 -2.75
CA ALA A 39 -4.02 13.17 -2.99
C ALA A 39 -3.95 14.15 -4.18
N GLY A 40 -4.97 14.11 -5.06
CA GLY A 40 -5.04 14.96 -6.25
C GLY A 40 -4.18 14.52 -7.44
N SER A 41 -3.44 13.40 -7.32
CA SER A 41 -2.60 12.90 -8.41
C SER A 41 -3.39 12.51 -9.65
N PHE A 42 -4.65 12.08 -9.51
CA PHE A 42 -5.50 11.71 -10.65
C PHE A 42 -5.82 12.91 -11.54
N GLN A 43 -6.22 14.03 -10.94
CA GLN A 43 -6.53 15.28 -11.64
C GLN A 43 -5.30 15.86 -12.33
N LYS A 44 -4.10 15.62 -11.78
CA LYS A 44 -2.82 15.98 -12.38
C LYS A 44 -2.47 15.05 -13.55
N ALA A 45 -2.65 13.74 -13.39
CA ALA A 45 -2.38 12.75 -14.43
C ALA A 45 -3.24 12.97 -15.67
N LEU A 46 -4.52 13.34 -15.51
CA LEU A 46 -5.40 13.74 -16.62
C LEU A 46 -4.92 14.97 -17.40
N LYS A 47 -3.99 15.75 -16.83
CA LYS A 47 -3.34 16.92 -17.46
C LYS A 47 -1.90 16.62 -17.90
N GLY A 48 -1.52 15.34 -17.94
CA GLY A 48 -0.17 14.90 -18.31
C GLY A 48 0.89 15.11 -17.22
N GLN A 49 0.50 15.39 -15.98
CA GLN A 49 1.42 15.55 -14.85
C GLN A 49 1.39 14.31 -13.95
N PHE A 50 2.46 13.52 -13.97
CA PHE A 50 2.56 12.26 -13.23
C PHE A 50 3.34 12.46 -11.94
N VAL A 51 2.63 12.48 -10.81
CA VAL A 51 3.23 12.70 -9.48
C VAL A 51 3.94 11.41 -9.04
N PRO A 52 5.12 11.48 -8.40
CA PRO A 52 5.74 10.31 -7.78
C PRO A 52 4.78 9.58 -6.85
N ALA A 53 4.78 8.25 -6.94
CA ALA A 53 3.99 7.41 -6.06
C ALA A 53 4.51 7.50 -4.61
N LEU A 54 3.72 6.98 -3.69
CA LEU A 54 4.07 6.88 -2.28
C LEU A 54 5.06 5.74 -2.09
N ASN A 55 6.12 5.99 -1.32
CA ASN A 55 7.01 4.97 -0.78
C ASN A 55 6.64 4.58 0.66
N THR A 56 5.49 5.00 1.16
CA THR A 56 5.08 4.71 2.53
C THR A 56 4.24 3.43 2.59
N CYS A 57 4.48 2.64 3.63
CA CYS A 57 3.60 1.57 4.09
C CYS A 57 2.95 1.98 5.41
N ALA A 58 1.76 1.48 5.65
CA ALA A 58 1.02 1.68 6.88
C ALA A 58 0.61 0.32 7.46
N ARG A 59 1.04 0.06 8.68
CA ARG A 59 0.74 -1.15 9.43
C ARG A 59 -0.35 -0.85 10.45
N LEU A 60 -1.33 -1.74 10.57
CA LEU A 60 -2.39 -1.65 11.58
C LEU A 60 -2.61 -3.02 12.20
N ARG A 61 -2.59 -3.08 13.52
CA ARG A 61 -3.12 -4.24 14.24
C ARG A 61 -4.61 -4.04 14.44
N THR A 62 -5.43 -4.82 13.72
CA THR A 62 -6.89 -4.64 13.69
C THR A 62 -7.56 -5.13 14.97
N THR A 63 -6.86 -5.94 15.77
CA THR A 63 -7.36 -6.56 17.00
C THR A 63 -7.02 -5.78 18.26
N ASP A 64 -6.28 -4.67 18.16
CA ASP A 64 -6.04 -3.79 19.30
C ASP A 64 -7.33 -3.04 19.68
N PRO A 65 -7.61 -2.80 20.98
CA PRO A 65 -8.79 -2.04 21.41
C PRO A 65 -8.84 -0.62 20.83
N ASN A 66 -7.67 -0.01 20.60
CA ASN A 66 -7.50 1.30 20.00
C ASN A 66 -6.45 1.20 18.87
N PRO A 67 -6.85 0.72 17.68
CA PRO A 67 -5.91 0.39 16.63
C PRO A 67 -5.35 1.68 16.00
N ALA A 68 -4.02 1.76 15.89
CA ALA A 68 -3.32 2.93 15.34
C ALA A 68 -2.41 2.54 14.18
N TRP A 69 -2.33 3.42 13.17
CA TRP A 69 -1.46 3.23 12.02
C TRP A 69 -0.01 3.55 12.37
N VAL A 70 0.88 2.60 12.11
CA VAL A 70 2.34 2.82 12.14
C VAL A 70 2.81 2.98 10.70
N ILE A 71 3.56 4.04 10.41
CA ILE A 71 4.07 4.33 9.07
C ILE A 71 5.52 3.86 8.95
N GLU A 72 5.80 3.15 7.86
CA GLU A 72 7.12 2.66 7.46
C GLU A 72 7.43 3.14 6.04
N THR A 73 8.70 3.11 5.63
CA THR A 73 9.14 3.53 4.30
C THR A 73 9.75 2.37 3.53
N MET A 74 9.27 2.17 2.31
CA MET A 74 9.85 1.27 1.33
C MET A 74 11.04 1.94 0.62
N PRO A 75 12.02 1.14 0.15
CA PRO A 75 13.12 1.66 -0.68
C PRO A 75 12.67 2.30 -2.00
N MET A 76 11.50 1.88 -2.51
CA MET A 76 10.99 2.30 -3.82
C MET A 76 9.49 2.60 -3.74
N ALA A 77 9.10 3.73 -4.34
CA ALA A 77 7.70 4.13 -4.46
C ALA A 77 6.96 3.27 -5.51
N ARG A 78 5.69 2.98 -5.27
CA ARG A 78 4.91 2.11 -6.16
C ARG A 78 3.41 2.42 -6.09
N VAL A 79 2.75 2.55 -7.22
CA VAL A 79 1.28 2.53 -7.40
C VAL A 79 0.90 1.32 -8.25
N MET A 80 -0.29 0.75 -8.04
CA MET A 80 -0.74 -0.49 -8.71
C MET A 80 0.21 -1.68 -8.51
N GLY A 81 0.82 -1.79 -7.32
CA GLY A 81 1.56 -2.99 -6.97
C GLY A 81 0.64 -4.14 -6.55
N ASP A 82 1.20 -5.33 -6.48
CA ASP A 82 0.59 -6.50 -5.87
C ASP A 82 1.41 -6.95 -4.66
N MET A 83 0.74 -7.31 -3.58
CA MET A 83 1.37 -7.84 -2.37
C MET A 83 0.89 -9.25 -2.07
N LEU A 84 1.83 -10.15 -1.81
CA LEU A 84 1.56 -11.56 -1.50
C LEU A 84 2.31 -11.96 -0.23
N LEU A 85 1.60 -12.61 0.68
CA LEU A 85 2.23 -13.26 1.84
C LEU A 85 2.79 -14.60 1.39
N LEU A 86 4.09 -14.81 1.59
CA LEU A 86 4.77 -16.06 1.28
C LEU A 86 4.72 -17.04 2.47
N PRO A 87 4.84 -18.36 2.24
CA PRO A 87 4.82 -19.36 3.32
C PRO A 87 5.91 -19.19 4.39
N ASN A 88 7.02 -18.52 4.05
CA ASN A 88 8.11 -18.22 4.98
C ASN A 88 7.84 -16.96 5.85
N GLY A 89 6.70 -16.30 5.67
CA GLY A 89 6.32 -15.08 6.40
C GLY A 89 6.78 -13.78 5.76
N ASP A 90 7.55 -13.83 4.67
CA ASP A 90 7.93 -12.63 3.93
C ASP A 90 6.75 -12.10 3.11
N VAL A 91 6.77 -10.79 2.85
CA VAL A 91 5.81 -10.12 1.98
C VAL A 91 6.50 -9.79 0.66
N LEU A 92 6.04 -10.43 -0.41
CA LEU A 92 6.47 -10.13 -1.76
C LEU A 92 5.65 -8.95 -2.30
N LEU A 93 6.32 -7.85 -2.66
CA LEU A 93 5.72 -6.70 -3.35
C LEU A 93 6.28 -6.65 -4.78
N ILE A 94 5.41 -6.77 -5.78
CA ILE A 94 5.76 -6.83 -7.22
C ILE A 94 4.84 -5.93 -8.06
N ASN A 95 5.21 -5.69 -9.32
CA ASN A 95 4.44 -4.94 -10.34
C ASN A 95 4.17 -3.47 -10.01
N GLY A 96 3.70 -2.70 -10.99
CA GLY A 96 3.23 -1.32 -10.77
C GLY A 96 4.16 -0.26 -11.36
N ALA A 97 3.99 0.96 -10.88
CA ALA A 97 4.59 2.17 -11.44
C ALA A 97 5.13 3.10 -10.35
N GLY A 98 6.23 3.80 -10.63
CA GLY A 98 6.89 4.74 -9.73
C GLY A 98 6.24 6.13 -9.68
N ALA A 99 5.41 6.47 -10.68
CA ALA A 99 4.66 7.72 -10.73
C ALA A 99 3.31 7.55 -11.43
N GLY A 100 2.39 8.49 -11.17
CA GLY A 100 1.05 8.51 -11.73
C GLY A 100 0.01 7.85 -10.81
N VAL A 101 -1.02 7.27 -11.43
CA VAL A 101 -2.20 6.70 -10.74
C VAL A 101 -2.71 5.48 -11.50
N ALA A 102 -3.62 4.72 -10.91
CA ALA A 102 -4.39 3.74 -11.65
C ALA A 102 -5.33 4.39 -12.66
N GLY A 103 -5.37 3.82 -13.86
CA GLY A 103 -6.15 4.29 -14.99
C GLY A 103 -5.40 4.06 -16.30
N TRP A 104 -6.15 3.94 -17.39
CA TRP A 104 -5.58 3.73 -18.72
C TRP A 104 -4.62 4.88 -19.07
N ASP A 105 -3.37 4.53 -19.39
CA ASP A 105 -2.32 5.47 -19.81
C ASP A 105 -1.88 6.51 -18.74
N LEU A 106 -2.22 6.28 -17.46
CA LEU A 106 -1.94 7.22 -16.37
C LEU A 106 -0.77 6.83 -15.43
N GLY A 107 -0.06 5.73 -15.71
CA GLY A 107 1.13 5.30 -14.95
C GLY A 107 2.44 5.63 -15.67
N ARG A 108 3.51 5.91 -14.93
CA ARG A 108 4.88 6.17 -15.44
C ARG A 108 5.91 5.43 -14.61
N ASP A 109 7.09 5.20 -15.19
CA ASP A 109 8.24 4.56 -14.55
C ASP A 109 7.90 3.16 -14.01
N PRO A 110 7.74 2.13 -14.86
CA PRO A 110 7.42 0.78 -14.41
C PRO A 110 8.49 0.23 -13.45
N VAL A 111 8.06 -0.52 -12.43
CA VAL A 111 8.91 -1.00 -11.31
C VAL A 111 8.61 -2.43 -10.90
#